data_AF-A0A9W7CWJ0-F1
#
_entry.id   AF-A0A9W7CWJ0-F1
#
_cell.length_a   1.000
_cell.length_b   1.000
_cell.length_c   1.000
_cell.angle_alpha   90.00
_cell.angle_beta   90.00
_cell.angle_gamma   90.00
#
_symmetry.space_group_name_H-M   'P 1'
#
loop_
_entity.id
_entity.type
_entity.pdbx_description
1 polymer ?
#
loop_
_entity_poly.entity_id
_entity_poly.type
_entity_poly.pdbx_seq_one_letter_code
_entity_poly.pdbx_strand_id
1 'polypeptide(L)'
;MRDDERDDFRRQTNITISSLAPTIATIHDMIANLVNVNDAWHVSANGWHALKSLPGGTDQAVHCDFPSFETVRALITQELVQASAIIALTGDTYLHVYPGCSARQVEHSRRRTIKLKCGHMVLFRGDLAHSGAVFSSLNVRLHCYVLLNGILQEPDLTEAVVFRSLLLRKYSYSILNEFLTTDYNGDNDDTGDSKNGDNGKNGDNINSGDSSDNVTAVTAVTTGTVVTAVPAVTMVTVNQR
;
A
#
# COMPACT_ATOMS: atom_id res chain seq x y z
N MET A 1 -23.84 -14.44 -4.28
CA MET A 1 -23.07 -13.40 -4.99
C MET A 1 -23.60 -12.07 -4.50
N ARG A 2 -22.81 -11.31 -3.75
CA ARG A 2 -23.13 -9.90 -3.49
C ARG A 2 -22.46 -9.15 -4.65
N ASP A 3 -23.20 -8.31 -5.35
CA ASP A 3 -22.62 -7.35 -6.27
C ASP A 3 -21.56 -6.58 -5.49
N ASP A 4 -20.30 -6.69 -5.91
CA ASP A 4 -19.24 -5.84 -5.42
C ASP A 4 -19.62 -4.41 -5.83
N GLU A 5 -20.17 -3.67 -4.87
CA GLU A 5 -20.61 -2.30 -5.03
C GLU A 5 -19.42 -1.50 -5.56
N ARG A 6 -19.45 -1.17 -6.86
CA ARG A 6 -18.36 -0.44 -7.51
C ARG A 6 -18.16 0.86 -6.73
N ASP A 7 -16.92 1.13 -6.32
CA ASP A 7 -16.55 2.38 -5.64
C ASP A 7 -16.85 3.56 -6.57
N ASP A 8 -18.01 4.20 -6.40
CA ASP A 8 -18.48 5.30 -7.25
C ASP A 8 -17.52 6.50 -7.28
N PHE A 9 -16.63 6.59 -6.29
CA PHE A 9 -15.62 7.63 -6.18
C PHE A 9 -14.32 7.27 -6.90
N ARG A 10 -14.17 6.05 -7.42
CA ARG A 10 -12.96 5.62 -8.11
C ARG A 10 -13.28 5.05 -9.48
N ARG A 11 -12.54 5.52 -10.48
CA ARG A 11 -12.65 5.05 -11.85
C ARG A 11 -11.28 4.67 -12.36
N GLN A 12 -11.22 3.56 -13.05
CA GLN A 12 -10.04 3.05 -13.73
C GLN A 12 -10.36 2.90 -15.22
N THR A 13 -9.38 3.18 -16.07
CA THR A 13 -9.47 2.90 -17.50
C THR A 13 -8.13 2.36 -17.97
N ASN A 14 -8.18 1.22 -18.65
CA ASN A 14 -6.99 0.59 -19.23
C ASN A 14 -6.52 1.40 -20.42
N ILE A 15 -5.21 1.45 -20.59
CA ILE A 15 -4.54 2.22 -21.62
C ILE A 15 -3.64 1.28 -22.40
N THR A 16 -3.79 1.26 -23.72
CA THR A 16 -2.93 0.51 -24.62
C THR A 16 -1.93 1.43 -25.30
N ILE A 17 -0.62 1.19 -25.15
CA ILE A 17 0.43 2.06 -25.72
C ILE A 17 0.36 2.22 -27.24
N SER A 18 -0.01 1.15 -27.96
CA SER A 18 -0.18 1.25 -29.42
C SER A 18 -1.31 2.19 -29.86
N SER A 19 -2.22 2.54 -28.95
CA SER A 19 -3.34 3.46 -29.20
C SER A 19 -3.15 4.86 -28.60
N LEU A 20 -1.99 5.11 -27.97
CA LEU A 20 -1.79 6.29 -27.12
C LEU A 20 -1.38 7.55 -27.88
N ALA A 21 -1.73 8.68 -27.29
CA ALA A 21 -1.13 9.96 -27.64
C ALA A 21 0.40 9.91 -27.43
N PRO A 22 1.20 10.58 -28.29
CA PRO A 22 2.67 10.55 -28.24
C PRO A 22 3.28 10.83 -26.85
N THR A 23 2.57 11.60 -26.03
CA THR A 23 2.96 11.92 -24.65
C THR A 23 3.06 10.69 -23.76
N ILE A 24 2.10 9.75 -23.80
CA ILE A 24 2.17 8.58 -22.90
C ILE A 24 3.23 7.58 -23.39
N ALA A 25 3.45 7.46 -24.69
CA ALA A 25 4.57 6.69 -25.24
C ALA A 25 5.91 7.25 -24.72
N THR A 26 6.07 8.58 -24.70
CA THR A 26 7.27 9.22 -24.13
C THR A 26 7.45 8.88 -22.64
N ILE A 27 6.36 8.94 -21.85
CA ILE A 27 6.41 8.57 -20.43
C ILE A 27 6.78 7.09 -20.27
N HIS A 28 6.21 6.20 -21.10
CA HIS A 28 6.57 4.79 -21.09
C HIS A 28 8.05 4.57 -21.33
N ASP A 29 8.61 5.17 -22.38
CA ASP A 29 10.03 5.03 -22.71
C ASP A 29 10.92 5.56 -21.57
N MET A 30 10.54 6.66 -20.92
CA MET A 30 11.26 7.17 -19.75
C MET A 30 11.28 6.17 -18.59
N ILE A 31 10.13 5.56 -18.26
CA ILE A 31 10.06 4.58 -17.17
C ILE A 31 10.76 3.29 -17.55
N ALA A 32 10.59 2.82 -18.79
CA ALA A 32 11.27 1.64 -19.32
C ALA A 32 12.79 1.79 -19.18
N ASN A 33 13.34 2.94 -19.61
CA ASN A 33 14.75 3.24 -19.44
C ASN A 33 15.18 3.30 -17.96
N LEU A 34 14.33 3.83 -17.07
CA LEU A 34 14.62 3.89 -15.64
C LEU A 34 14.69 2.49 -15.01
N VAL A 35 13.76 1.59 -15.36
CA VAL A 35 13.72 0.24 -14.77
C VAL A 35 14.71 -0.72 -15.41
N ASN A 36 15.21 -0.39 -16.61
CA ASN A 36 16.23 -1.16 -17.33
C ASN A 36 17.61 -1.15 -16.65
N VAL A 37 17.74 -0.56 -15.47
CA VAL A 37 18.87 -0.82 -14.56
C VAL A 37 18.91 -2.28 -14.10
N ASN A 38 17.79 -3.01 -14.23
CA ASN A 38 17.68 -4.44 -14.03
C ASN A 38 17.08 -5.09 -15.28
N ASP A 39 17.90 -5.85 -16.03
CA ASP A 39 17.50 -6.50 -17.28
C ASP A 39 16.37 -7.54 -17.12
N ALA A 40 16.07 -7.96 -15.88
CA ALA A 40 14.92 -8.82 -15.60
C ALA A 40 13.59 -8.06 -15.60
N TRP A 41 13.62 -6.74 -15.37
CA TRP A 41 12.43 -5.89 -15.32
C TRP A 41 12.08 -5.30 -16.69
N HIS A 42 10.79 -5.27 -16.98
CA HIS A 42 10.24 -4.52 -18.11
C HIS A 42 8.92 -3.86 -17.72
N VAL A 43 8.60 -2.74 -18.36
CA VAL A 43 7.28 -2.09 -18.20
C VAL A 43 6.30 -2.74 -19.18
N SER A 44 5.16 -3.21 -18.69
CA SER A 44 4.15 -3.81 -19.56
C SER A 44 3.52 -2.75 -20.47
N ALA A 45 3.52 -2.98 -21.78
CA ALA A 45 2.91 -2.07 -22.75
C ALA A 45 1.38 -2.02 -22.68
N ASN A 46 0.77 -3.04 -22.08
CA ASN A 46 -0.69 -3.15 -21.89
C ASN A 46 -1.10 -3.03 -20.43
N GLY A 47 -0.13 -2.89 -19.51
CA GLY A 47 -0.36 -2.81 -18.07
C GLY A 47 -0.49 -1.38 -17.56
N TRP A 48 -1.03 -0.46 -18.38
CA TRP A 48 -1.21 0.94 -18.02
C TRP A 48 -2.65 1.24 -17.66
N HIS A 49 -2.82 2.03 -16.61
CA HIS A 49 -4.13 2.45 -16.11
C HIS A 49 -4.15 3.95 -15.82
N ALA A 50 -5.18 4.64 -16.32
CA ALA A 50 -5.55 5.95 -15.79
C ALA A 50 -6.45 5.72 -14.58
N LEU A 51 -6.03 6.26 -13.43
CA LEU A 51 -6.79 6.20 -12.20
C LEU A 51 -7.34 7.60 -11.90
N LYS A 52 -8.65 7.66 -11.65
CA LYS A 52 -9.37 8.88 -11.31
C LYS A 52 -10.09 8.68 -9.98
N SER A 53 -9.76 9.51 -8.99
CA SER A 53 -10.44 9.57 -7.70
C SER A 53 -11.26 10.86 -7.61
N LEU A 54 -12.56 10.73 -7.36
CA LEU A 54 -13.50 11.82 -7.14
C LEU A 54 -13.50 12.23 -5.66
N PRO A 55 -13.85 13.49 -5.36
CA PRO A 55 -13.93 13.96 -3.98
C PRO A 55 -15.02 13.21 -3.19
N GLY A 56 -14.77 12.95 -1.90
CA GLY A 56 -15.77 12.45 -0.95
C GLY A 56 -15.80 10.93 -0.73
N GLY A 57 -14.92 10.16 -1.39
CA GLY A 57 -14.77 8.72 -1.12
C GLY A 57 -14.07 8.39 0.21
N THR A 58 -13.69 7.14 0.40
CA THR A 58 -12.91 6.65 1.56
C THR A 58 -11.53 6.15 1.12
N ASP A 59 -10.59 5.94 2.04
CA ASP A 59 -9.33 5.24 1.75
C ASP A 59 -9.63 3.86 1.12
N GLN A 60 -8.84 3.41 0.13
CA GLN A 60 -8.98 2.04 -0.39
C GLN A 60 -8.73 1.02 0.72
N ALA A 61 -9.31 -0.16 0.56
CA ALA A 61 -8.84 -1.33 1.30
C ALA A 61 -7.35 -1.54 1.03
N VAL A 62 -6.60 -1.96 2.05
CA VAL A 62 -5.17 -2.24 1.89
C VAL A 62 -5.02 -3.48 1.02
N HIS A 63 -4.15 -3.40 0.01
CA HIS A 63 -3.90 -4.47 -0.94
C HIS A 63 -2.43 -4.50 -1.36
N CYS A 64 -2.04 -5.59 -2.01
CA CYS A 64 -0.84 -5.71 -2.82
C CYS A 64 -1.25 -5.82 -4.29
N ASP A 65 -0.44 -5.25 -5.19
CA ASP A 65 -0.71 -5.27 -6.63
C ASP A 65 -0.44 -6.64 -7.26
N PHE A 66 0.32 -7.49 -6.57
CA PHE A 66 0.65 -8.83 -7.03
C PHE A 66 0.28 -9.84 -5.95
N PRO A 67 -0.41 -10.92 -6.31
CA PRO A 67 -0.73 -11.99 -5.38
C PRO A 67 0.52 -12.64 -4.78
N SER A 68 0.39 -13.15 -3.55
CA SER A 68 1.45 -13.86 -2.83
C SER A 68 2.04 -15.01 -3.65
N PHE A 69 1.24 -15.75 -4.43
CA PHE A 69 1.75 -16.87 -5.22
C PHE A 69 2.67 -16.41 -6.36
N GLU A 70 2.34 -15.30 -7.03
CA GLU A 70 3.18 -14.71 -8.09
C GLU A 70 4.47 -14.16 -7.49
N THR A 71 4.34 -13.45 -6.37
CA THR A 71 5.48 -12.90 -5.61
C THR A 71 6.44 -14.00 -5.15
N VAL A 72 5.92 -15.08 -4.56
CA VAL A 72 6.74 -16.22 -4.09
C VAL A 72 7.43 -16.90 -5.28
N ARG A 73 6.73 -17.10 -6.40
CA ARG A 73 7.33 -17.68 -7.60
C ARG A 73 8.46 -16.80 -8.13
N ALA A 74 8.26 -15.48 -8.21
CA ALA A 74 9.30 -14.53 -8.61
C ALA A 74 10.53 -14.59 -7.69
N LEU A 75 10.31 -14.62 -6.37
CA LEU A 75 11.39 -14.73 -5.38
C LEU A 75 12.18 -16.05 -5.52
N ILE A 76 11.49 -17.18 -5.70
CA ILE A 76 12.15 -18.49 -5.81
C ILE A 76 12.92 -18.63 -7.12
N THR A 77 12.38 -18.10 -8.23
CA THR A 77 12.95 -18.32 -9.56
C THR A 77 13.96 -17.26 -9.98
N GLN A 78 13.87 -16.06 -9.43
CA GLN A 78 14.67 -14.91 -9.87
C GLN A 78 15.25 -14.08 -8.72
N GLU A 79 14.96 -14.40 -7.46
CA GLU A 79 15.38 -13.62 -6.28
C GLU A 79 14.96 -12.14 -6.33
N LEU A 80 13.91 -11.85 -7.12
CA LEU A 80 13.37 -10.52 -7.37
C LEU A 80 11.86 -10.54 -7.19
N VAL A 81 11.26 -9.36 -7.08
CA VAL A 81 9.81 -9.18 -7.11
C VAL A 81 9.42 -8.26 -8.25
N GLN A 82 8.18 -8.40 -8.71
CA GLN A 82 7.55 -7.42 -9.60
C GLN A 82 7.35 -6.10 -8.85
N ALA A 83 7.08 -5.03 -9.58
CA ALA A 83 6.91 -3.70 -9.03
C ALA A 83 5.76 -2.96 -9.72
N SER A 84 5.35 -1.86 -9.10
CA SER A 84 4.34 -0.95 -9.63
C SER A 84 4.87 0.47 -9.58
N ALA A 85 4.50 1.27 -10.57
CA ALA A 85 4.78 2.69 -10.59
C ALA A 85 3.49 3.50 -10.63
N ILE A 86 3.44 4.59 -9.85
CA ILE A 86 2.36 5.58 -9.90
C ILE A 86 2.97 6.94 -10.24
N ILE A 87 2.41 7.60 -11.26
CA ILE A 87 2.77 8.95 -11.68
C ILE A 87 1.61 9.89 -11.36
N ALA A 88 1.88 10.89 -10.53
CA ALA A 88 0.88 11.87 -10.14
C ALA A 88 0.66 12.89 -11.28
N LEU A 89 -0.54 12.92 -11.87
CA LEU A 89 -0.95 13.97 -12.82
C LEU A 89 -1.62 15.15 -12.12
N THR A 90 -1.93 15.01 -10.84
CA THR A 90 -2.46 16.06 -9.97
C THR A 90 -1.53 16.22 -8.75
N GLY A 91 -1.36 17.46 -8.28
CA GLY A 91 -0.66 17.72 -7.02
C GLY A 91 -1.39 17.12 -5.82
N ASP A 92 -0.72 17.10 -4.66
CA ASP A 92 -1.27 16.55 -3.42
C ASP A 92 -1.85 15.13 -3.61
N THR A 93 -1.14 14.30 -4.38
CA THR A 93 -1.47 12.89 -4.53
C THR A 93 -0.90 12.13 -3.34
N TYR A 94 -1.74 11.35 -2.65
CA TYR A 94 -1.37 10.61 -1.45
C TYR A 94 -1.49 9.11 -1.67
N LEU A 95 -0.48 8.37 -1.23
CA LEU A 95 -0.45 6.90 -1.21
C LEU A 95 -0.11 6.44 0.20
N HIS A 96 -0.96 5.59 0.79
CA HIS A 96 -0.67 4.98 2.08
C HIS A 96 0.08 3.68 1.85
N VAL A 97 1.19 3.49 2.55
CA VAL A 97 2.03 2.29 2.48
C VAL A 97 2.28 1.73 3.87
N TYR A 98 2.52 0.43 3.94
CA TYR A 98 2.75 -0.31 5.18
C TYR A 98 4.08 -1.06 5.08
N PRO A 99 5.22 -0.35 5.23
CA PRO A 99 6.54 -0.94 5.06
C PRO A 99 6.79 -2.05 6.09
N GLY A 100 7.53 -3.08 5.68
CA GLY A 100 7.98 -4.23 6.49
C GLY A 100 6.86 -5.12 7.05
N CYS A 101 5.62 -4.94 6.58
CA CYS A 101 4.52 -5.86 6.84
C CYS A 101 4.57 -7.01 5.83
N SER A 102 4.08 -8.18 6.22
CA SER A 102 3.88 -9.27 5.27
C SER A 102 2.66 -8.96 4.40
N ALA A 103 2.66 -9.46 3.16
CA ALA A 103 1.56 -9.30 2.18
C ALA A 103 0.19 -9.82 2.67
N ARG A 104 0.10 -10.41 3.87
CA ARG A 104 -1.15 -10.93 4.45
C ARG A 104 -1.68 -10.12 5.63
N GLN A 105 -0.81 -9.44 6.38
CA GLN A 105 -1.21 -8.75 7.60
C GLN A 105 -0.45 -7.44 7.79
N VAL A 106 -1.21 -6.38 8.04
CA VAL A 106 -0.65 -5.05 8.34
C VAL A 106 -1.09 -4.55 9.72
N GLU A 107 -0.29 -3.65 10.27
CA GLU A 107 -0.61 -2.92 11.51
C GLU A 107 -0.89 -1.45 11.18
N HIS A 108 -1.94 -0.89 11.78
CA HIS A 108 -2.31 0.51 11.55
C HIS A 108 -1.19 1.48 11.92
N SER A 109 -0.45 1.21 12.99
CA SER A 109 0.71 1.98 13.47
C SER A 109 1.83 2.10 12.44
N ARG A 110 1.88 1.18 11.47
CA ARG A 110 2.90 1.15 10.42
C ARG A 110 2.52 1.94 9.17
N ARG A 111 1.30 2.52 9.11
CA ARG A 111 0.91 3.39 7.99
C ARG A 111 1.93 4.52 7.84
N ARG A 112 2.41 4.71 6.62
CA ARG A 112 3.15 5.89 6.16
C ARG A 112 2.42 6.46 4.96
N THR A 113 2.43 7.78 4.82
CA THR A 113 1.77 8.45 3.70
C THR A 113 2.82 9.12 2.83
N ILE A 114 2.90 8.68 1.59
CA ILE A 114 3.74 9.31 0.57
C ILE A 114 2.93 10.42 -0.07
N LYS A 115 3.49 11.63 -0.07
CA LYS A 115 2.92 12.79 -0.76
C LYS A 115 3.67 13.05 -2.06
N LEU A 116 2.96 12.98 -3.17
CA LEU A 116 3.48 13.23 -4.52
C LEU A 116 2.95 14.57 -5.04
N LYS A 117 3.84 15.37 -5.62
CA LYS A 117 3.47 16.56 -6.41
C LYS A 117 3.16 16.13 -7.84
N CYS A 118 2.53 16.99 -8.62
CA CYS A 118 2.33 16.75 -10.05
C CYS A 118 3.68 16.48 -10.73
N GLY A 119 3.73 15.44 -11.57
CA GLY A 119 4.94 14.95 -12.23
C GLY A 119 5.82 14.04 -11.37
N HIS A 120 5.60 13.93 -10.06
CA HIS A 120 6.33 12.96 -9.24
C HIS A 120 5.86 11.53 -9.56
N MET A 121 6.81 10.59 -9.46
CA MET A 121 6.56 9.17 -9.56
C MET A 121 7.03 8.46 -8.29
N VAL A 122 6.28 7.45 -7.88
CA VAL A 122 6.72 6.45 -6.91
C VAL A 122 6.85 5.11 -7.64
N LEU A 123 7.98 4.44 -7.45
CA LEU A 123 8.19 3.04 -7.83
C LEU A 123 8.29 2.23 -6.54
N PHE A 124 7.49 1.17 -6.42
CA PHE A 124 7.43 0.37 -5.22
C PHE A 124 7.28 -1.11 -5.55
N ARG A 125 7.75 -1.96 -4.63
CA ARG A 125 7.63 -3.42 -4.78
C ARG A 125 6.15 -3.82 -4.87
N GLY A 126 5.88 -4.80 -5.71
CA GLY A 126 4.54 -5.31 -5.97
C GLY A 126 3.87 -5.96 -4.75
N ASP A 127 4.69 -6.46 -3.83
CA ASP A 127 4.27 -7.04 -2.55
C ASP A 127 4.25 -6.03 -1.39
N LEU A 128 4.41 -4.73 -1.68
CA LEU A 128 4.20 -3.68 -0.70
C LEU A 128 2.72 -3.44 -0.49
N ALA A 129 2.24 -3.79 0.71
CA ALA A 129 0.89 -3.47 1.13
C ALA A 129 0.68 -1.95 1.13
N HIS A 130 -0.34 -1.51 0.42
CA HIS A 130 -0.66 -0.10 0.22
C HIS A 130 -2.15 0.14 0.01
N SER A 131 -2.56 1.40 0.05
CA SER A 131 -3.91 1.83 -0.33
C SER A 131 -3.90 3.25 -0.88
N GLY A 132 -4.74 3.49 -1.89
CA GLY A 132 -5.04 4.85 -2.35
C GLY A 132 -5.76 5.64 -1.27
N ALA A 133 -5.36 6.90 -1.10
CA ALA A 133 -5.97 7.81 -0.14
C ALA A 133 -7.38 8.26 -0.57
N VAL A 134 -8.14 8.79 0.39
CA VAL A 134 -9.25 9.71 0.15
C VAL A 134 -8.75 11.07 -0.35
N PHE A 135 -9.54 11.71 -1.21
CA PHE A 135 -9.28 13.06 -1.70
C PHE A 135 -10.49 13.98 -1.47
N SER A 136 -10.22 15.25 -1.17
CA SER A 136 -11.22 16.32 -1.09
C SER A 136 -11.46 17.03 -2.43
N SER A 137 -10.65 16.72 -3.44
CA SER A 137 -10.73 17.23 -4.81
C SER A 137 -10.46 16.12 -5.81
N LEU A 138 -10.72 16.38 -7.10
CA LEU A 138 -10.41 15.44 -8.17
C LEU A 138 -8.89 15.14 -8.19
N ASN A 139 -8.53 13.86 -8.15
CA ASN A 139 -7.14 13.41 -8.26
C ASN A 139 -6.98 12.43 -9.42
N VAL A 140 -6.04 12.71 -10.31
CA VAL A 140 -5.73 11.87 -11.47
C VAL A 140 -4.28 11.42 -11.41
N ARG A 141 -4.05 10.14 -11.70
CA ARG A 141 -2.72 9.52 -11.72
C ARG A 141 -2.66 8.43 -12.79
N LEU A 142 -1.45 8.17 -13.28
CA LEU A 142 -1.16 7.00 -14.09
C LEU A 142 -0.59 5.91 -13.20
N HIS A 143 -0.92 4.67 -13.51
CA HIS A 143 -0.33 3.48 -12.89
C HIS A 143 0.16 2.56 -13.99
N CYS A 144 1.32 1.94 -13.77
CA CYS A 144 1.80 0.89 -14.63
C CYS A 144 2.52 -0.22 -13.86
N TYR A 145 2.39 -1.45 -14.35
CA TYR A 145 3.12 -2.58 -13.81
C TYR A 145 4.53 -2.70 -14.42
N VAL A 146 5.49 -3.00 -13.55
CA VAL A 146 6.86 -3.39 -13.87
C VAL A 146 6.98 -4.88 -13.59
N LEU A 147 7.10 -5.67 -14.65
CA LEU A 147 7.02 -7.11 -14.61
C LEU A 147 8.40 -7.75 -14.70
N LEU A 148 8.51 -9.00 -14.24
CA LEU A 148 9.70 -9.82 -14.38
C LEU A 148 9.58 -10.70 -15.63
N ASN A 149 10.65 -10.75 -16.43
CA ASN A 149 10.72 -11.59 -17.62
C ASN A 149 10.51 -13.06 -17.26
N GLY A 150 9.53 -13.73 -17.88
CA GLY A 150 9.25 -15.15 -17.63
C GLY A 150 8.36 -15.45 -16.41
N ILE A 151 7.88 -14.43 -15.69
CA ILE A 151 6.86 -14.60 -14.64
C ILE A 151 5.48 -14.27 -15.23
N LEU A 152 4.58 -15.25 -15.27
CA LEU A 152 3.22 -15.06 -15.77
C LEU A 152 2.36 -14.30 -14.75
N GLN A 153 1.84 -13.14 -15.12
CA GLN A 153 0.89 -12.39 -14.31
C GLN A 153 -0.55 -12.64 -14.80
N GLU A 154 -1.48 -12.85 -13.88
CA GLU A 154 -2.90 -12.66 -14.18
C GLU A 154 -3.26 -11.17 -14.10
N PRO A 155 -3.74 -10.55 -15.20
CA PRO A 155 -4.05 -9.12 -15.22
C PRO A 155 -5.10 -8.73 -14.17
N ASP A 156 -4.93 -7.54 -13.59
CA ASP A 156 -5.86 -6.92 -12.64
C ASP A 156 -6.15 -7.74 -11.35
N LEU A 157 -5.30 -8.70 -11.02
CA LEU A 157 -5.35 -9.40 -9.73
C LEU A 157 -4.62 -8.63 -8.64
N THR A 158 -5.36 -8.06 -7.70
CA THR A 158 -4.82 -7.52 -6.45
C THR A 158 -5.12 -8.46 -5.28
N GLU A 159 -4.21 -8.59 -4.32
CA GLU A 159 -4.44 -9.35 -3.09
C GLU A 159 -4.84 -8.42 -1.94
N ALA A 160 -6.01 -8.64 -1.34
CA ALA A 160 -6.45 -7.88 -0.17
C ALA A 160 -5.61 -8.23 1.06
N VAL A 161 -5.21 -7.20 1.81
CA VAL A 161 -4.43 -7.33 3.04
C VAL A 161 -5.29 -6.92 4.24
N VAL A 162 -5.31 -7.76 5.28
CA VAL A 162 -6.12 -7.51 6.48
C VAL A 162 -5.31 -6.87 7.60
N PHE A 163 -5.96 -5.97 8.34
CA PHE A 163 -5.38 -5.45 9.58
C PHE A 163 -5.36 -6.53 10.66
N ARG A 164 -4.22 -6.65 11.36
CA ARG A 164 -4.04 -7.64 12.45
C ARG A 164 -5.09 -7.52 13.55
N SER A 165 -5.53 -6.30 13.86
CA SER A 165 -6.59 -6.02 14.85
C SER A 165 -7.94 -6.66 14.48
N LEU A 166 -8.24 -6.80 13.19
CA LEU A 166 -9.48 -7.42 12.71
C LEU A 166 -9.47 -8.95 12.83
N LEU A 167 -8.28 -9.57 12.75
CA LEU A 167 -8.13 -11.00 12.99
C LEU A 167 -8.35 -11.33 14.47
N LEU A 168 -7.75 -10.57 15.39
CA LEU A 168 -7.93 -10.78 16.83
C LEU A 168 -9.40 -10.64 17.26
N ARG A 169 -10.17 -9.72 16.66
CA ARG A 169 -11.60 -9.62 16.91
C ARG A 169 -12.38 -10.88 16.52
N LYS A 170 -12.02 -11.57 15.44
CA LYS A 170 -12.68 -12.83 15.05
C LYS A 170 -12.39 -13.96 16.06
N TYR A 171 -11.18 -14.01 16.63
CA TYR A 171 -10.81 -15.03 17.62
C TYR A 171 -11.33 -14.73 19.04
N SER A 172 -11.57 -13.46 19.39
CA SER A 172 -12.18 -13.13 20.69
C SER A 172 -13.65 -13.56 20.79
N TYR A 173 -14.41 -13.59 19.70
CA TYR A 173 -15.80 -14.07 19.73
C TYR A 173 -15.92 -15.60 19.82
N SER A 174 -14.93 -16.37 19.36
CA SER A 174 -14.95 -17.83 19.49
C SER A 174 -14.45 -18.32 20.85
N ILE A 175 -13.51 -17.61 21.49
CA ILE A 175 -12.90 -18.05 22.76
C ILE A 175 -13.69 -17.56 23.99
N LEU A 176 -14.48 -16.48 23.88
CA LEU A 176 -15.26 -15.99 25.03
C LEU A 176 -16.60 -16.72 25.25
N ASN A 177 -17.07 -17.53 24.30
CA ASN A 177 -18.30 -18.33 24.46
C ASN A 177 -18.06 -19.73 25.02
N GLU A 178 -16.81 -20.22 24.99
CA GLU A 178 -16.46 -21.56 25.49
C GLU A 178 -15.90 -21.53 26.93
N PHE A 179 -15.50 -20.33 27.42
CA PHE A 179 -14.95 -20.15 28.77
C PHE A 179 -15.94 -19.60 29.82
N LEU A 180 -17.20 -19.34 29.46
CA LEU A 180 -18.21 -18.79 30.40
C LEU A 180 -19.42 -19.70 30.64
N THR A 181 -19.40 -20.96 30.20
CA THR A 181 -20.54 -21.88 30.36
C THR A 181 -20.19 -23.29 30.84
N THR A 182 -19.07 -23.49 31.53
CA THR A 182 -18.86 -24.72 32.31
C THR A 182 -18.25 -24.42 33.69
N ASP A 183 -19.10 -24.68 34.69
CA ASP A 183 -18.80 -25.15 36.04
C ASP A 183 -17.97 -24.29 37.00
N TYR A 184 -18.68 -23.57 37.88
CA TYR A 184 -18.45 -23.74 39.32
C TYR A 184 -19.75 -23.52 40.12
N ASN A 185 -20.41 -24.63 40.43
CA ASN A 185 -21.41 -24.76 41.49
C ASN A 185 -20.67 -25.12 42.79
N GLY A 186 -21.06 -24.52 43.92
CA GLY A 186 -20.98 -25.15 45.24
C GLY A 186 -20.02 -24.54 46.28
N ASP A 187 -20.60 -23.69 47.12
CA ASP A 187 -20.61 -23.72 48.59
C ASP A 187 -19.35 -23.47 49.45
N ASN A 188 -19.37 -22.28 50.07
CA ASN A 188 -19.38 -21.94 51.51
C ASN A 188 -18.23 -22.27 52.49
N ASP A 189 -18.02 -21.23 53.32
CA ASP A 189 -17.39 -21.11 54.64
C ASP A 189 -15.86 -21.33 54.71
N ASP A 190 -15.05 -20.47 55.34
CA ASP A 190 -15.27 -19.79 56.62
C ASP A 190 -14.30 -18.60 56.81
N THR A 191 -14.79 -17.66 57.64
CA THR A 191 -14.25 -16.48 58.35
C THR A 191 -12.75 -16.10 58.35
N GLY A 192 -12.48 -14.78 58.36
CA GLY A 192 -11.17 -14.26 58.76
C GLY A 192 -10.81 -12.79 58.48
N ASP A 193 -11.71 -11.87 58.83
CA ASP A 193 -11.51 -10.44 59.19
C ASP A 193 -10.09 -9.81 59.14
N SER A 194 -9.87 -8.77 58.31
CA SER A 194 -9.39 -7.43 58.77
C SER A 194 -9.12 -6.40 57.65
N LYS A 195 -9.99 -5.37 57.65
CA LYS A 195 -9.71 -3.91 57.65
C LYS A 195 -9.08 -3.22 56.41
N ASN A 196 -9.98 -2.61 55.64
CA ASN A 196 -10.07 -1.21 55.17
C ASN A 196 -8.85 -0.27 55.26
N GLY A 197 -8.60 0.42 54.14
CA GLY A 197 -7.85 1.69 54.09
C GLY A 197 -7.67 2.25 52.66
N ASP A 198 -8.68 2.99 52.20
CA ASP A 198 -8.76 3.74 50.93
C ASP A 198 -7.87 5.00 50.92
N ASN A 199 -7.17 5.28 49.80
CA ASN A 199 -7.21 6.57 49.07
C ASN A 199 -6.14 6.70 47.96
N GLY A 200 -6.61 6.73 46.71
CA GLY A 200 -6.44 7.84 45.76
C GLY A 200 -5.07 8.37 45.29
N LYS A 201 -4.87 8.28 43.96
CA LYS A 201 -4.57 9.37 42.97
C LYS A 201 -3.30 9.23 42.10
N ASN A 202 -3.57 9.14 40.80
CA ASN A 202 -3.01 9.85 39.62
C ASN A 202 -1.51 10.16 39.50
N GLY A 203 -0.98 9.88 38.31
CA GLY A 203 0.10 10.69 37.71
C GLY A 203 0.86 10.00 36.59
N ASP A 204 0.40 10.18 35.35
CA ASP A 204 1.09 9.82 34.11
C ASP A 204 2.45 10.54 33.94
N ASN A 205 3.45 9.86 33.37
CA ASN A 205 4.34 10.46 32.36
C ASN A 205 5.23 9.40 31.69
N ILE A 206 4.88 8.98 30.47
CA ILE A 206 5.77 8.24 29.58
C ILE A 206 6.28 9.19 28.50
N ASN A 207 7.59 9.40 28.54
CA ASN A 207 8.36 10.25 27.64
C ASN A 207 8.40 9.62 26.24
N SER A 208 7.74 10.24 25.25
CA SER A 208 7.79 9.82 23.84
C SER A 208 8.98 10.46 23.13
N GLY A 209 10.07 9.70 22.99
CA GLY A 209 11.18 10.05 22.11
C GLY A 209 10.85 9.70 20.66
N ASP A 210 10.60 10.72 19.85
CA ASP A 210 10.42 10.66 18.41
C ASP A 210 11.78 10.44 17.73
N SER A 211 11.90 9.36 16.94
CA SER A 211 13.09 9.04 16.13
C SER A 211 12.68 9.09 14.65
N SER A 212 12.95 10.22 14.02
CA SER A 212 12.73 10.48 12.61
C SER A 212 13.77 9.74 11.74
N ASP A 213 13.35 8.69 11.04
CA ASP A 213 14.16 8.07 9.98
C ASP A 213 13.85 8.71 8.62
N ASN A 214 14.91 9.22 7.98
CA ASN A 214 14.90 10.05 6.77
C ASN A 214 14.47 9.30 5.49
N VAL A 215 13.51 9.86 4.74
CA VAL A 215 13.20 9.47 3.35
C VAL A 215 14.13 10.23 2.40
N THR A 216 14.90 9.52 1.58
CA THR A 216 15.83 10.12 0.61
C THR A 216 15.14 10.25 -0.76
N ALA A 217 15.02 11.47 -1.29
CA ALA A 217 14.57 11.71 -2.66
C ALA A 217 15.75 11.57 -3.63
N VAL A 218 15.59 10.81 -4.70
CA VAL A 218 16.60 10.66 -5.76
C VAL A 218 16.12 11.44 -6.98
N THR A 219 16.88 12.45 -7.39
CA THR A 219 16.61 13.25 -8.61
C THR A 219 17.50 12.71 -9.73
N ALA A 220 16.93 12.13 -10.78
CA ALA A 220 17.65 11.82 -12.00
C ALA A 220 17.65 13.06 -12.90
N VAL A 221 18.84 13.62 -13.18
CA VAL A 221 19.03 14.72 -14.13
C VAL A 221 19.63 14.13 -15.40
N THR A 222 18.88 14.14 -16.50
CA THR A 222 19.39 13.76 -17.82
C THR A 222 19.87 15.01 -18.55
N THR A 223 21.18 15.11 -18.80
CA THR A 223 21.78 16.13 -19.67
C THR A 223 21.57 15.76 -21.14
N GLY A 224 20.98 16.64 -21.94
CA GLY A 224 20.93 16.52 -23.40
C GLY A 224 19.74 17.26 -24.04
N THR A 225 20.04 18.40 -24.66
CA THR A 225 19.13 19.38 -25.27
C THR A 225 18.32 18.86 -26.48
N VAL A 226 16.99 18.94 -26.44
CA VAL A 226 16.08 19.65 -27.40
C VAL A 226 14.73 19.87 -26.69
N VAL A 227 14.22 21.09 -26.73
CA VAL A 227 13.07 21.60 -25.95
C VAL A 227 11.73 21.17 -26.57
N THR A 228 11.05 20.24 -25.90
CA THR A 228 9.62 20.33 -25.59
C THR A 228 9.50 20.00 -24.10
N ALA A 229 8.89 20.89 -23.31
CA ALA A 229 8.87 20.78 -21.86
C ALA A 229 8.01 19.57 -21.41
N VAL A 230 8.63 18.40 -21.34
CA VAL A 230 8.10 17.23 -20.63
C VAL A 230 8.43 17.44 -19.14
N PRO A 231 7.46 17.35 -18.21
CA PRO A 231 7.74 17.57 -16.80
C PRO A 231 8.75 16.54 -16.30
N ALA A 232 9.77 17.03 -15.56
CA ALA A 232 10.77 16.18 -14.93
C ALA A 232 10.10 15.20 -13.97
N VAL A 233 10.27 13.89 -14.19
CA VAL A 233 9.76 12.85 -13.30
C VAL A 233 10.71 12.71 -12.11
N THR A 234 10.22 13.02 -10.91
CA THR A 234 10.99 12.85 -9.66
C THR A 234 10.64 11.52 -9.02
N MET A 235 11.63 10.67 -8.75
CA MET A 235 11.43 9.33 -8.21
C MET A 235 11.48 9.33 -6.67
N VAL A 236 10.47 8.71 -6.05
CA VAL A 236 10.46 8.38 -4.63
C VAL A 236 10.52 6.85 -4.48
N THR A 237 11.50 6.34 -3.75
CA THR A 237 11.64 4.91 -3.45
C THR A 237 11.22 4.62 -2.01
N VAL A 238 10.57 3.47 -1.82
CA VAL A 238 10.18 2.97 -0.49
C VAL A 238 10.86 1.64 -0.27
N ASN A 239 11.80 1.59 0.67
CA ASN A 239 12.46 0.34 1.04
C ASN A 239 11.66 -0.38 2.13
N GLN A 240 11.43 -1.68 1.94
CA GLN A 240 11.04 -2.57 3.03
C GLN A 240 12.31 -2.99 3.78
N ARG A 241 12.45 -2.57 5.03
CA ARG A 241 13.35 -3.21 6.01
C ARG A 241 12.50 -3.83 7.09
#